data_AF-A0A2E5VAA4-F1
#
_entry.id   AF-A0A2E5VAA4-F1
#
_cell.length_a   1.000
_cell.length_b   1.000
_cell.length_c   1.000
_cell.angle_alpha   90.00
_cell.angle_beta   90.00
_cell.angle_gamma   90.00
#
_symmetry.space_group_name_H-M   'P 1'
#
loop_
_entity.id
_entity.type
_entity.pdbx_description
1 polymer ?
#
loop_
_entity_poly.entity_id
_entity_poly.type
_entity_poly.pdbx_seq_one_letter_code
_entity_poly.pdbx_strand_id
1 'polypeptide(L)'
;MARIRYLAPDEIEDQEAREWLEESIKNGVPGPENQSIRAHQPDVMRAFTLSRKLLFNRKTNVGVVETELKELMRYFIARSLNCEY
;
A
#
# COMPACT_ATOMS: atom_id res chain seq x y z
N MET A 1 -3.43 19.35 -5.45
CA MET A 1 -3.42 18.14 -4.61
C MET A 1 -4.46 18.31 -3.52
N ALA A 2 -5.37 17.34 -3.37
CA ALA A 2 -6.23 17.28 -2.19
C ALA A 2 -5.31 17.13 -0.96
N ARG A 3 -5.39 18.06 -0.01
CA ARG A 3 -4.61 18.02 1.24
C ARG A 3 -5.33 17.12 2.24
N ILE A 4 -5.25 15.81 2.05
CA ILE A 4 -5.75 14.84 3.02
C ILE A 4 -4.74 14.78 4.17
N ARG A 5 -5.20 14.90 5.42
CA ARG A 5 -4.33 14.78 6.59
C ARG A 5 -3.81 13.35 6.74
N TYR A 6 -2.63 13.18 7.31
CA TYR A 6 -2.14 11.87 7.73
C TYR A 6 -2.76 11.51 9.10
N LEU A 7 -3.26 10.29 9.22
CA LEU A 7 -3.65 9.68 10.50
C LEU A 7 -2.43 9.01 11.14
N ALA A 8 -2.29 9.17 12.45
CA ALA A 8 -1.45 8.34 13.30
C ALA A 8 -2.19 7.03 13.68
N PRO A 9 -1.47 5.94 14.03
CA PRO A 9 -2.11 4.66 14.38
C PRO A 9 -3.15 4.73 15.49
N ASP A 10 -2.94 5.59 16.48
CA ASP A 10 -3.84 5.80 17.61
C ASP A 10 -5.12 6.55 17.25
N GLU A 11 -5.18 7.17 16.07
CA GLU A 11 -6.38 7.81 15.51
C GLU A 11 -7.29 6.85 14.73
N ILE A 12 -6.87 5.59 14.51
CA ILE A 12 -7.59 4.60 13.70
C ILE A 12 -8.32 3.63 14.63
N GLU A 13 -9.66 3.57 14.55
CA GLU A 13 -10.47 2.64 15.34
C GLU A 13 -10.44 1.20 14.81
N ASP A 14 -10.41 1.01 13.49
CA ASP A 14 -10.30 -0.31 12.88
C ASP A 14 -8.93 -0.92 13.17
N GLN A 15 -8.92 -2.01 13.95
CA GLN A 15 -7.71 -2.62 14.47
C GLN A 15 -6.80 -3.16 13.35
N GLU A 16 -7.36 -3.67 12.26
CA GLU A 16 -6.57 -4.24 11.18
C GLU A 16 -5.96 -3.14 10.30
N ALA A 17 -6.69 -2.07 10.04
CA ALA A 17 -6.17 -0.87 9.39
C ALA A 17 -5.03 -0.24 10.21
N ARG A 18 -5.20 -0.17 11.54
CA ARG A 18 -4.13 0.28 12.46
C ARG A 18 -2.88 -0.58 12.32
N GLU A 19 -3.02 -1.90 12.43
CA GLU A 19 -1.89 -2.84 12.33
C GLU A 19 -1.16 -2.73 10.99
N TRP A 20 -1.87 -2.56 9.89
CA TRP A 20 -1.23 -2.36 8.58
C TRP A 20 -0.49 -1.03 8.46
N LEU A 21 -0.97 0.04 9.11
CA LEU A 21 -0.24 1.30 9.15
C LEU A 21 1.03 1.15 10.00
N GLU A 22 0.94 0.50 11.16
CA GLU A 22 2.11 0.21 12.01
C GLU A 22 3.16 -0.64 11.28
N GLU A 23 2.72 -1.70 10.57
CA GLU A 23 3.59 -2.53 9.75
C GLU A 23 4.26 -1.71 8.64
N SER A 24 3.50 -0.83 8.00
CA SER A 24 3.98 0.06 6.95
C SER A 24 5.03 1.05 7.48
N ILE A 25 4.79 1.69 8.63
CA ILE A 25 5.76 2.57 9.31
C ILE A 25 7.04 1.82 9.64
N LYS A 26 6.92 0.60 10.18
CA LYS A 26 8.07 -0.23 10.55
C LYS A 26 8.91 -0.68 9.35
N ASN A 27 8.26 -1.07 8.26
CA ASN A 27 8.92 -1.69 7.11
C ASN A 27 9.25 -0.69 5.99
N GLY A 28 8.66 0.51 6.02
CA GLY A 28 8.71 1.51 4.95
C GLY A 28 7.93 1.12 3.68
N VAL A 29 7.29 -0.05 3.66
CA VAL A 29 6.55 -0.58 2.49
C VAL A 29 5.26 -1.31 2.90
N PRO A 30 4.12 -1.07 2.23
CA PRO A 30 3.84 0.07 1.34
C PRO A 30 4.16 1.41 2.01
N GLY A 31 4.32 2.49 1.24
CA GLY A 31 4.69 3.80 1.80
C GLY A 31 3.77 4.24 2.95
N PRO A 32 4.31 4.60 4.13
CA PRO A 32 3.52 5.00 5.31
C PRO A 32 2.55 6.14 5.06
N GLU A 33 2.95 7.12 4.26
CA GLU A 33 2.13 8.29 3.93
C GLU A 33 0.88 7.87 3.17
N ASN A 34 1.04 6.98 2.20
CA ASN A 34 -0.07 6.41 1.43
C ASN A 34 -1.01 5.57 2.31
N GLN A 35 -0.44 4.74 3.20
CA GLN A 35 -1.25 3.90 4.09
C GLN A 35 -2.00 4.75 5.11
N SER A 36 -1.39 5.83 5.60
CA SER A 36 -2.02 6.80 6.48
C SER A 36 -3.19 7.52 5.78
N ILE A 37 -3.06 7.87 4.50
CA ILE A 37 -4.17 8.40 3.69
C ILE A 37 -5.28 7.35 3.49
N ARG A 38 -4.93 6.09 3.18
CA ARG A 38 -5.93 5.03 2.99
C ARG A 38 -6.68 4.69 4.28
N ALA A 39 -6.05 4.85 5.44
CA ALA A 39 -6.65 4.53 6.73
C ALA A 39 -7.90 5.37 7.07
N HIS A 40 -8.13 6.50 6.37
CA HIS A 40 -9.40 7.23 6.45
C HIS A 40 -10.60 6.40 5.99
N GLN A 41 -10.38 5.36 5.17
CA GLN A 41 -11.41 4.41 4.76
C GLN A 41 -10.85 2.98 4.86
N PRO A 42 -11.16 2.25 5.96
CA PRO A 42 -10.60 0.92 6.22
C PRO A 42 -10.85 -0.12 5.12
N ASP A 43 -12.01 -0.10 4.45
CA ASP A 43 -12.31 -1.04 3.35
C ASP A 43 -11.43 -0.82 2.12
N VAL A 44 -11.08 0.43 1.80
CA VAL A 44 -10.14 0.80 0.74
C VAL A 44 -8.74 0.33 1.12
N MET A 45 -8.33 0.54 2.36
CA MET A 45 -7.05 0.05 2.87
C MET A 45 -6.97 -1.48 2.80
N ARG A 46 -8.05 -2.17 3.16
CA ARG A 46 -8.21 -3.63 3.10
C ARG A 46 -8.13 -4.17 1.69
N ALA A 47 -8.92 -3.60 0.78
CA ALA A 47 -8.91 -3.99 -0.63
C ALA A 47 -7.50 -3.84 -1.24
N PHE A 48 -6.81 -2.73 -0.96
CA PHE A 48 -5.44 -2.50 -1.43
C PHE A 48 -4.46 -3.50 -0.81
N THR A 49 -4.47 -3.65 0.51
CA THR A 49 -3.47 -4.44 1.24
C THR A 49 -3.57 -5.93 0.90
N LEU A 50 -4.79 -6.46 0.85
CA LEU A 50 -5.02 -7.85 0.46
C LEU A 50 -4.64 -8.10 -1.00
N SER A 51 -5.04 -7.22 -1.92
CA SER A 51 -4.66 -7.34 -3.34
C SER A 51 -3.14 -7.32 -3.51
N ARG A 52 -2.44 -6.43 -2.79
CA ARG A 52 -0.97 -6.37 -2.83
C ARG A 52 -0.34 -7.65 -2.28
N LYS A 53 -0.84 -8.20 -1.16
CA LYS A 53 -0.34 -9.47 -0.61
C LYS A 53 -0.54 -10.63 -1.61
N LEU A 54 -1.68 -10.69 -2.29
CA LEU A 54 -1.97 -11.75 -3.28
C LEU A 54 -1.12 -11.64 -4.56
N LEU A 55 -0.70 -10.43 -4.94
CA LEU A 55 0.00 -10.18 -6.21
C LEU A 55 1.52 -10.01 -6.07
N PHE A 56 2.00 -9.52 -4.92
CA PHE A 56 3.40 -9.08 -4.71
C PHE A 56 4.09 -9.73 -3.50
N ASN A 57 3.55 -10.81 -2.94
CA ASN A 57 4.24 -11.51 -1.86
C ASN A 57 5.52 -12.18 -2.37
N ARG A 58 6.66 -11.55 -2.08
CA ARG A 58 8.00 -12.02 -2.45
C ARG A 58 8.37 -13.36 -1.84
N LYS A 59 7.88 -13.67 -0.64
CA LYS A 59 8.22 -14.92 0.06
C LYS A 59 7.65 -16.14 -0.65
N THR A 60 6.49 -15.98 -1.29
CA THR A 60 5.77 -17.06 -1.96
C THR A 60 5.87 -16.99 -3.48
N ASN A 61 6.56 -15.98 -4.03
CA ASN A 61 6.67 -15.67 -5.46
C ASN A 61 5.36 -15.91 -6.23
N VAL A 62 4.27 -15.37 -5.71
CA VAL A 62 2.89 -15.57 -6.23
C VAL A 62 2.76 -15.06 -7.66
N GLY A 63 1.85 -15.63 -8.47
CA GLY A 63 1.54 -15.18 -9.83
C GLY A 63 2.27 -15.93 -10.95
N VAL A 64 2.10 -15.46 -12.20
CA VAL A 64 2.63 -16.12 -13.41
C VAL A 64 4.02 -15.64 -13.79
N VAL A 65 4.37 -14.41 -13.40
CA VAL A 65 5.65 -13.76 -13.71
C VAL A 65 6.40 -13.39 -12.44
N GLU A 66 7.71 -13.26 -12.57
CA GLU A 66 8.63 -12.86 -11.51
C GLU A 66 8.33 -11.46 -10.93
N THR A 67 8.77 -11.24 -9.70
CA THR A 67 8.52 -9.98 -8.98
C THR A 67 9.12 -8.79 -9.70
N GLU A 68 10.29 -8.96 -10.31
CA GLU A 68 11.05 -7.94 -11.03
C GLU A 68 10.24 -7.39 -12.21
N LEU A 69 9.62 -8.27 -13.00
CA LEU A 69 8.78 -7.86 -14.13
C LEU A 69 7.52 -7.12 -13.65
N LYS A 70 6.92 -7.55 -12.53
CA LYS A 70 5.76 -6.84 -11.96
C LYS A 70 6.11 -5.43 -11.48
N GLU A 71 7.25 -5.26 -10.83
CA GLU A 71 7.71 -3.94 -10.38
C GLU A 71 8.06 -3.05 -11.58
N LEU A 72 8.68 -3.60 -12.64
CA LEU A 72 8.93 -2.87 -13.88
C LEU A 72 7.62 -2.39 -14.53
N MET A 73 6.62 -3.27 -14.64
CA MET A 73 5.29 -2.90 -15.14
C MET A 73 4.63 -1.82 -14.29
N ARG A 74 4.69 -1.93 -12.95
CA ARG A 74 4.14 -0.95 -12.02
C ARG A 74 4.79 0.43 -12.21
N TYR A 75 6.11 0.47 -12.35
CA TYR A 75 6.85 1.71 -12.62
C TYR A 75 6.48 2.32 -13.97
N PHE A 76 6.41 1.51 -15.04
CA PHE A 76 6.03 1.98 -16.36
C PHE A 76 4.63 2.61 -16.37
N ILE A 77 3.66 1.94 -15.73
CA ILE A 77 2.29 2.46 -15.59
C ILE A 77 2.30 3.78 -14.79
N ALA A 78 2.97 3.83 -13.64
CA ALA A 78 3.06 5.06 -12.84
C ALA A 78 3.64 6.23 -13.63
N ARG A 79 4.73 6.01 -14.36
CA ARG A 79 5.34 7.01 -15.25
C ARG A 79 4.41 7.45 -16.37
N SER A 80 3.68 6.51 -17.00
CA SER A 80 2.72 6.83 -18.07
C SER A 80 1.55 7.69 -17.60
N LEU A 81 1.23 7.62 -16.31
CA LEU A 81 0.16 8.38 -15.67
C LEU A 81 0.66 9.66 -14.99
N ASN A 82 1.97 9.97 -15.07
CA ASN A 82 2.61 11.04 -14.29
C ASN A 82 2.30 10.93 -12.77
N CYS A 83 2.29 9.70 -12.25
CA CYS A 83 2.18 9.45 -10.81
C CYS A 83 3.55 9.64 -10.17
N GLU A 84 3.71 10.68 -9.36
CA GLU A 84 4.98 11.05 -8.71
C GLU A 84 5.19 10.40 -7.33
N TYR A 85 4.16 9.72 -6.78
CA TYR A 85 4.27 8.87 -5.59
C TYR A 85 4.70 7.46 -5.99
#